data_AF-A0AA91GRY2-F1
#
_entry.id   AF-A0AA91GRY2-F1
#
_cell.length_a   1.000
_cell.length_b   1.000
_cell.length_c   1.000
_cell.angle_alpha   90.00
_cell.angle_beta   90.00
_cell.angle_gamma   90.00
#
_symmetry.space_group_name_H-M   'P 1'
#
loop_
_entity.id
_entity.type
_entity.pdbx_description
1 polymer ?
#
loop_
_entity_poly.entity_id
_entity_poly.type
_entity_poly.pdbx_seq_one_letter_code
_entity_poly.pdbx_strand_id
1 'polypeptide(L)'
;MYRVPVLSPSGKVLMPTKPSRARRWLKQGKAKVVHNDLSIFQIQLVRCPSAPNTQPIAVGIDPGKLFTGVGVQSAKFTLWLAHLQLPFKTVIDRMEQRAMMRRGRRGRRIDRCVEFSQRAHRQARFDNRRQCKIPPSIRANRELELRVLNELSLIYPITTVTYEIVNARGDKGFSPVMVGQNWQLENLRNDWDDVREVEGWQTANIRQQLGLHKQKHFKGDTIPATHAVDGVALACSAFIHYGITSTQSMGWKGDVTVTPAPFTIIRRPPISRRQLHLMLPAKGGVRRKYGGTITRHGFRKGDLVQATQGKKTYLGWVSGDTEKQVSVSDQSWKRLGQFSKNKVRLGKRCTGLIVLPSRKLSSLMAMRFAHATRTND
;
A
#
# COMPACT_ATOMS: atom_id res chain seq x y z
N MET A 1 10.28 -3.94 20.76
CA MET A 1 9.63 -5.25 21.03
C MET A 1 8.31 -5.26 20.29
N TYR A 2 8.02 -6.29 19.48
CA TYR A 2 6.79 -6.39 18.70
C TYR A 2 5.52 -6.30 19.57
N ARG A 3 4.44 -5.75 19.00
CA ARG A 3 3.12 -5.59 19.62
C ARG A 3 2.05 -6.22 18.75
N VAL A 4 1.12 -6.95 19.36
CA VAL A 4 0.04 -7.67 18.68
C VAL A 4 -1.25 -6.86 18.79
N PRO A 5 -1.87 -6.43 17.68
CA PRO A 5 -3.18 -5.79 17.68
C PRO A 5 -4.27 -6.65 18.31
N VAL A 6 -5.21 -6.00 19.01
CA VAL A 6 -6.27 -6.68 19.76
C VAL A 6 -7.62 -6.06 19.42
N LEU A 7 -8.62 -6.90 19.20
CA LEU A 7 -10.02 -6.51 19.07
C LEU A 7 -10.82 -6.93 20.32
N SER A 8 -11.82 -6.12 20.67
CA SER A 8 -12.84 -6.50 21.63
C SER A 8 -13.73 -7.63 21.09
N PRO A 9 -14.54 -8.28 21.95
CA PRO A 9 -15.55 -9.24 21.46
C PRO A 9 -16.52 -8.61 20.45
N SER A 10 -16.84 -7.32 20.59
CA SER A 10 -17.66 -6.55 19.66
C SER A 10 -16.94 -6.11 18.37
N GLY A 11 -15.64 -6.40 18.21
CA GLY A 11 -14.86 -6.02 17.04
C GLY A 11 -14.25 -4.60 17.10
N LYS A 12 -14.41 -3.88 18.22
CA LYS A 12 -13.77 -2.58 18.43
C LYS A 12 -12.26 -2.73 18.60
N VAL A 13 -11.49 -1.84 17.99
CA VAL A 13 -10.03 -1.79 18.14
C VAL A 13 -9.63 -1.44 19.57
N LEU A 14 -8.66 -2.18 20.12
CA LEU A 14 -8.09 -1.98 21.45
C LEU A 14 -6.58 -1.77 21.35
N MET A 15 -5.95 -1.41 22.48
CA MET A 15 -4.50 -1.25 22.51
C MET A 15 -3.75 -2.55 22.18
N PRO A 16 -2.73 -2.47 21.31
CA PRO A 16 -1.86 -3.61 21.04
C PRO A 16 -1.16 -4.14 22.30
N THR A 17 -1.04 -5.46 22.41
CA THR A 17 -0.49 -6.14 23.58
C THR A 17 0.87 -6.80 23.33
N LYS A 18 1.50 -7.32 24.39
CA LYS A 18 2.74 -8.10 24.28
C LYS A 18 2.47 -9.47 23.61
N PRO A 19 3.34 -9.97 22.72
CA PRO A 19 3.18 -11.28 22.09
C PRO A 19 3.06 -12.44 23.10
N SER A 20 3.76 -12.35 24.24
CA SER A 20 3.67 -13.34 25.32
C SER A 20 2.27 -13.39 25.94
N ARG A 21 1.64 -12.23 26.14
CA ARG A 21 0.26 -12.11 26.65
C ARG A 21 -0.75 -12.63 25.62
N ALA A 22 -0.59 -12.28 24.34
CA ALA A 22 -1.41 -12.81 23.25
C ALA A 22 -1.35 -14.34 23.19
N ARG A 23 -0.14 -14.93 23.25
CA ARG A 23 0.04 -16.40 23.25
C ARG A 23 -0.65 -17.07 24.43
N ARG A 24 -0.54 -16.50 25.64
CA ARG A 24 -1.21 -17.01 26.83
C ARG A 24 -2.74 -16.98 26.68
N TRP A 25 -3.29 -15.90 26.12
CA TRP A 25 -4.73 -15.82 25.87
C TRP A 25 -5.22 -16.85 24.85
N LEU A 26 -4.46 -17.09 23.77
CA LEU A 26 -4.78 -18.13 22.80
C LEU A 26 -4.72 -19.53 23.42
N LYS A 27 -3.67 -19.84 24.20
CA LYS A 27 -3.54 -21.14 24.89
C LYS A 27 -4.67 -21.38 25.91
N GLN A 28 -5.15 -20.32 26.54
CA GLN A 28 -6.26 -20.36 27.51
C GLN A 28 -7.66 -20.28 26.86
N GLY A 29 -7.77 -20.22 25.52
CA GLY A 29 -9.06 -20.06 24.83
C GLY A 29 -9.76 -18.71 25.08
N LYS A 30 -9.05 -17.70 25.60
CA LYS A 30 -9.59 -16.36 25.91
C LYS A 30 -9.59 -15.42 24.70
N ALA A 31 -8.90 -15.81 23.62
CA ALA A 31 -8.83 -15.06 22.38
C ALA A 31 -8.86 -16.00 21.18
N LYS A 32 -9.26 -15.49 20.03
CA LYS A 32 -9.20 -16.15 18.72
C LYS A 32 -8.36 -15.34 17.74
N VAL A 33 -7.71 -16.01 16.80
CA VAL A 33 -6.96 -15.33 15.73
C VAL A 33 -7.96 -14.79 14.70
N VAL A 34 -7.77 -13.55 14.27
CA VAL A 34 -8.57 -12.92 13.21
C VAL A 34 -7.66 -12.56 12.05
N HIS A 35 -8.18 -12.65 10.84
CA HIS A 35 -7.46 -12.32 9.61
C HIS A 35 -7.93 -10.96 9.08
N ASN A 36 -6.97 -10.14 8.65
CA ASN A 36 -7.20 -8.85 8.00
C ASN A 36 -6.52 -8.81 6.63
N ASP A 37 -6.77 -7.78 5.84
CA ASP A 37 -6.25 -7.70 4.48
C ASP A 37 -4.75 -7.45 4.40
N LEU A 38 -4.18 -6.82 5.43
CA LEU A 38 -2.76 -6.51 5.56
C LEU A 38 -1.92 -7.66 6.13
N SER A 39 -2.52 -8.84 6.36
CA SER A 39 -1.85 -10.03 6.90
C SER A 39 -1.10 -9.75 8.21
N ILE A 40 -1.56 -8.78 9.00
CA ILE A 40 -1.03 -8.48 10.33
C ILE A 40 -1.62 -9.50 11.30
N PHE A 41 -0.78 -10.14 12.12
CA PHE A 41 -1.27 -11.07 13.14
C PHE A 41 -2.08 -10.32 14.20
N GLN A 42 -3.38 -10.57 14.25
CA GLN A 42 -4.35 -9.90 15.11
C GLN A 42 -5.16 -10.93 15.88
N ILE A 43 -5.52 -10.58 17.12
CA ILE A 43 -6.36 -11.43 17.97
C ILE A 43 -7.64 -10.69 18.36
N GLN A 44 -8.71 -11.43 18.57
CA GLN A 44 -9.98 -10.94 19.11
C GLN A 44 -10.25 -11.62 20.45
N LEU A 45 -10.54 -10.83 21.48
CA LEU A 45 -10.89 -11.36 22.80
C LEU A 45 -12.29 -11.99 22.78
N VAL A 46 -12.47 -13.04 23.57
CA VAL A 46 -13.77 -13.71 23.74
C VAL A 46 -14.62 -12.99 24.78
N ARG A 47 -13.99 -12.44 25.82
CA ARG A 47 -14.65 -11.67 26.89
C ARG A 47 -14.18 -10.22 26.90
N CYS A 48 -15.06 -9.33 27.36
CA CYS A 48 -14.74 -7.91 27.45
C CYS A 48 -13.58 -7.67 28.41
N PRO A 49 -12.59 -6.84 28.03
CA PRO A 49 -11.55 -6.44 28.96
C PRO A 49 -12.11 -5.50 30.03
N SER A 50 -11.48 -5.49 31.21
CA SER A 50 -11.92 -4.66 32.34
C SER A 50 -11.78 -3.15 32.10
N ALA A 51 -10.89 -2.70 31.20
CA ALA A 51 -10.73 -1.30 30.84
C ALA A 51 -10.28 -1.14 29.37
N PRO A 52 -10.97 -0.34 28.54
CA PRO A 52 -10.69 -0.19 27.11
C PRO A 52 -9.79 1.03 26.77
N ASN A 53 -9.01 1.55 27.72
CA ASN A 53 -8.25 2.79 27.50
C ASN A 53 -7.23 2.64 26.36
N THR A 54 -7.24 3.60 25.43
CA THR A 54 -6.31 3.69 24.31
C THR A 54 -5.30 4.82 24.50
N GLN A 55 -4.09 4.62 23.99
CA GLN A 55 -3.10 5.67 23.85
C GLN A 55 -3.08 6.13 22.39
N PRO A 56 -2.70 7.38 22.12
CA PRO A 56 -2.59 7.89 20.76
C PRO A 56 -1.63 7.04 19.91
N ILE A 57 -2.06 6.72 18.69
CA ILE A 57 -1.27 6.05 17.66
C ILE A 57 -1.34 6.93 16.40
N ALA A 58 -0.18 7.23 15.85
CA ALA A 58 -0.04 8.00 14.63
C ALA A 58 0.33 7.11 13.45
N VAL A 59 -0.16 7.47 12.27
CA VAL A 59 0.26 6.89 10.99
C VAL A 59 0.94 7.96 10.15
N GLY A 60 2.17 7.70 9.73
CA GLY A 60 2.91 8.55 8.80
C GLY A 60 2.87 8.00 7.39
N ILE A 61 2.54 8.86 6.44
CA ILE A 61 2.44 8.56 5.01
C ILE A 61 3.45 9.43 4.26
N ASP A 62 4.46 8.79 3.68
CA ASP A 62 5.44 9.39 2.77
C ASP A 62 5.04 9.08 1.31
N PRO A 63 4.24 9.95 0.66
CA PRO A 63 3.75 9.75 -0.70
C PRO A 63 4.85 9.93 -1.76
N GLY A 64 5.15 8.87 -2.51
CA GLY A 64 6.02 8.95 -3.69
C GLY A 64 5.31 8.69 -5.02
N LYS A 65 6.09 8.72 -6.11
CA LYS A 65 5.60 8.45 -7.48
C LYS A 65 5.42 6.96 -7.74
N LEU A 66 6.42 6.15 -7.39
CA LEU A 66 6.44 4.70 -7.59
C LEU A 66 6.20 3.92 -6.30
N PHE A 67 6.51 4.54 -5.16
CA PHE A 67 6.53 3.91 -3.87
C PHE A 67 5.99 4.88 -2.82
N THR A 68 5.24 4.37 -1.85
CA THR A 68 4.84 5.13 -0.66
C THR A 68 5.32 4.42 0.59
N GLY A 69 5.94 5.16 1.49
CA GLY A 69 6.31 4.69 2.82
C GLY A 69 5.15 4.87 3.80
N VAL A 70 4.86 3.84 4.59
CA VAL A 70 3.86 3.93 5.67
C VAL A 70 4.48 3.45 6.98
N GLY A 71 4.34 4.24 8.04
CA GLY A 71 4.78 3.90 9.39
C GLY A 71 3.64 4.04 10.39
N VAL A 72 3.51 3.11 11.33
CA VAL A 72 2.53 3.16 12.43
C VAL A 72 3.30 3.22 13.75
N GLN A 73 3.10 4.29 14.51
CA GLN A 73 3.90 4.61 15.69
C GLN A 73 3.01 4.97 16.87
N SER A 74 3.32 4.44 18.05
CA SER A 74 2.90 5.02 19.34
C SER A 74 4.09 5.72 19.99
N ALA A 75 3.87 6.49 21.06
CA ALA A 75 4.98 7.14 21.77
C ALA A 75 6.13 6.16 22.13
N LYS A 76 5.82 4.89 22.47
CA LYS A 76 6.83 3.93 22.95
C LYS A 76 7.23 2.84 21.95
N PHE A 77 6.44 2.60 20.90
CA PHE A 77 6.65 1.46 20.01
C PHE A 77 6.28 1.78 18.57
N THR A 78 7.19 1.41 17.66
CA THR A 78 6.86 1.23 16.24
C THR A 78 6.07 -0.06 16.08
N LEU A 79 4.85 0.04 15.57
CA LEU A 79 3.89 -1.06 15.52
C LEU A 79 3.96 -1.81 14.20
N TRP A 80 4.10 -1.10 13.09
CA TRP A 80 4.08 -1.66 11.75
C TRP A 80 4.70 -0.71 10.73
N LEU A 81 5.29 -1.29 9.68
CA LEU A 81 5.90 -0.60 8.56
C LEU A 81 5.40 -1.20 7.26
N ALA A 82 5.21 -0.35 6.26
CA ALA A 82 5.00 -0.84 4.90
C ALA A 82 5.64 0.00 3.82
N HIS A 83 5.87 -0.70 2.72
CA HIS A 83 6.30 -0.16 1.46
C HIS A 83 5.24 -0.50 0.42
N LEU A 84 4.49 0.51 -0.02
CA LEU A 84 3.46 0.36 -1.05
C LEU A 84 4.10 0.49 -2.43
N GLN A 85 4.03 -0.55 -3.25
CA GLN A 85 4.39 -0.45 -4.67
C GLN A 85 3.20 0.07 -5.45
N LEU A 86 3.33 1.30 -5.94
CA LEU A 86 2.25 2.03 -6.55
C LEU A 86 2.05 1.60 -8.02
N PRO A 87 0.79 1.51 -8.50
CA PRO A 87 0.51 1.04 -9.86
C PRO A 87 0.75 2.12 -10.94
N PHE A 88 1.54 3.16 -10.65
CA PHE A 88 1.69 4.35 -11.48
C PHE A 88 2.02 4.04 -12.94
N LYS A 89 3.14 3.33 -13.19
CA LYS A 89 3.58 2.96 -14.55
C LYS A 89 2.54 2.09 -15.25
N THR A 90 2.04 1.06 -14.56
CA THR A 90 1.03 0.15 -15.11
C THR A 90 -0.27 0.87 -15.49
N VAL A 91 -0.69 1.89 -14.73
CA VAL A 91 -1.90 2.66 -15.06
C VAL A 91 -1.65 3.56 -16.27
N ILE A 92 -0.48 4.20 -16.37
CA ILE A 92 -0.10 4.99 -17.55
C ILE A 92 -0.11 4.12 -18.79
N ASP A 93 0.62 3.00 -18.79
CA ASP A 93 0.71 2.08 -19.94
C ASP A 93 -0.70 1.63 -20.39
N ARG A 94 -1.57 1.30 -19.42
CA ARG A 94 -2.96 0.89 -19.71
C ARG A 94 -3.81 2.03 -20.28
N MET A 95 -3.61 3.26 -19.81
CA MET A 95 -4.32 4.44 -20.29
C MET A 95 -3.88 4.83 -21.70
N GLU A 96 -2.58 4.76 -21.98
CA GLU A 96 -2.01 4.98 -23.31
C GLU A 96 -2.48 3.92 -24.30
N GLN A 97 -2.39 2.63 -23.94
CA GLN A 97 -2.92 1.54 -24.76
C GLN A 97 -4.41 1.73 -25.04
N ARG A 98 -5.20 2.12 -24.03
CA ARG A 98 -6.63 2.42 -24.20
C ARG A 98 -6.86 3.59 -25.15
N ALA A 99 -6.08 4.66 -25.03
CA ALA A 99 -6.19 5.82 -25.91
C ALA A 99 -5.83 5.46 -27.36
N MET A 100 -4.73 4.74 -27.57
CA MET A 100 -4.27 4.25 -28.86
C MET A 100 -5.30 3.32 -29.52
N MET A 101 -5.81 2.31 -28.79
CA MET A 101 -6.87 1.42 -29.30
C MET A 101 -8.13 2.19 -29.73
N ARG A 102 -8.54 3.18 -28.93
CA ARG A 102 -9.71 4.01 -29.26
C ARG A 102 -9.44 4.90 -30.48
N ARG A 103 -8.23 5.44 -30.64
CA ARG A 103 -7.83 6.24 -31.80
C ARG A 103 -7.83 5.38 -33.06
N GLY A 104 -7.21 4.19 -33.03
CA GLY A 104 -7.19 3.25 -34.15
C GLY A 104 -8.60 2.81 -34.57
N ARG A 105 -9.49 2.52 -33.61
CA ARG A 105 -10.90 2.20 -33.92
C ARG A 105 -11.63 3.35 -34.61
N ARG A 106 -11.44 4.59 -34.15
CA ARG A 106 -12.04 5.78 -34.80
C ARG A 106 -11.47 5.97 -36.20
N GLY A 107 -10.16 5.85 -36.36
CA GLY A 107 -9.49 5.97 -37.66
C GLY A 107 -10.01 4.99 -38.71
N ARG A 108 -10.38 3.76 -38.33
CA ARG A 108 -11.00 2.77 -39.24
C ARG A 108 -12.47 3.06 -39.59
N ARG A 109 -13.17 3.85 -38.78
CA ARG A 109 -14.57 4.24 -39.04
C ARG A 109 -14.69 5.52 -39.85
N ILE A 110 -13.58 6.26 -39.97
CA ILE A 110 -13.53 7.46 -40.79
C ILE A 110 -13.33 6.98 -42.22
N ASP A 111 -14.39 7.06 -43.01
CA ASP A 111 -14.26 7.08 -44.46
C ASP A 111 -13.56 8.38 -44.84
N ARG A 112 -12.41 8.28 -45.52
CA ARG A 112 -11.63 9.46 -45.94
C ARG A 112 -12.00 9.90 -47.35
N CYS A 113 -12.78 9.11 -48.08
CA CYS A 113 -13.24 9.41 -49.43
C CYS A 113 -14.44 10.34 -49.46
N VAL A 114 -15.16 10.48 -48.33
CA VAL A 114 -16.25 11.46 -48.19
C VAL A 114 -15.75 12.81 -47.69
N GLU A 115 -16.49 13.86 -48.06
CA GLU A 115 -16.27 15.24 -47.64
C GLU A 115 -16.12 15.37 -46.13
N PHE A 116 -15.24 16.26 -45.67
CA PHE A 116 -14.89 16.36 -44.24
C PHE A 116 -16.12 16.55 -43.34
N SER A 117 -17.09 17.35 -43.79
CA SER A 117 -18.37 17.61 -43.12
C SER A 117 -19.24 16.35 -42.97
N GLN A 118 -19.11 15.40 -43.89
CA GLN A 118 -19.88 14.14 -43.92
C GLN A 118 -19.14 12.97 -43.25
N ARG A 119 -17.86 13.14 -42.89
CA ARG A 119 -17.09 12.09 -42.20
C ARG A 119 -17.69 11.81 -40.83
N ALA A 120 -17.71 10.53 -40.43
CA ALA A 120 -18.07 10.09 -39.07
C ALA A 120 -16.98 10.43 -38.02
N HIS A 121 -16.52 11.68 -38.00
CA HIS A 121 -15.59 12.20 -37.03
C HIS A 121 -16.32 12.57 -35.74
N ARG A 122 -15.63 12.40 -34.60
CA ARG A 122 -16.20 12.82 -33.31
C ARG A 122 -16.00 14.32 -33.16
N GLN A 123 -17.09 15.08 -33.00
CA GLN A 123 -17.03 16.50 -32.64
C GLN A 123 -16.14 16.75 -31.41
N ALA A 124 -15.41 17.86 -31.43
CA ALA A 124 -14.64 18.32 -30.29
C ALA A 124 -15.60 18.60 -29.11
N ARG A 125 -15.28 18.06 -27.94
CA ARG A 125 -16.05 18.32 -26.70
C ARG A 125 -15.22 19.21 -25.80
N PHE A 126 -15.36 20.52 -25.96
CA PHE A 126 -14.58 21.52 -25.21
C PHE A 126 -14.84 21.46 -23.71
N ASP A 127 -16.08 21.19 -23.28
CA ASP A 127 -16.46 21.13 -21.86
C ASP A 127 -15.74 20.01 -21.09
N ASN A 128 -15.46 18.89 -21.77
CA ASN A 128 -14.73 17.77 -21.16
C ASN A 128 -13.25 18.09 -20.90
N ARG A 129 -12.70 19.13 -21.55
CA ARG A 129 -11.31 19.55 -21.40
C ARG A 129 -11.12 20.55 -20.25
N ARG A 130 -12.20 21.16 -19.74
CA ARG A 130 -12.16 22.15 -18.65
C ARG A 130 -12.39 21.56 -17.25
N GLN A 131 -12.64 20.25 -17.13
CA GLN A 131 -12.89 19.62 -15.83
C GLN A 131 -11.56 19.42 -15.08
N CYS A 132 -11.45 19.96 -13.86
CA CYS A 132 -10.31 19.83 -12.94
C CYS A 132 -10.14 18.41 -12.40
N LYS A 133 -9.91 17.43 -13.29
CA LYS A 133 -9.81 16.01 -12.92
C LYS A 133 -8.41 15.65 -12.47
N ILE A 134 -8.34 14.86 -11.40
CA ILE A 134 -7.12 14.16 -11.02
C ILE A 134 -6.72 13.13 -12.10
N PRO A 135 -5.44 13.06 -12.51
CA PRO A 135 -4.99 12.03 -13.44
C PRO A 135 -5.22 10.61 -12.89
N PRO A 136 -5.65 9.64 -13.72
CA PRO A 136 -5.97 8.28 -13.25
C PRO A 136 -4.81 7.56 -12.54
N SER A 137 -3.56 7.82 -12.94
CA SER A 137 -2.37 7.22 -12.32
C SER A 137 -2.15 7.75 -10.91
N ILE A 138 -2.29 9.05 -10.71
CA ILE A 138 -2.16 9.69 -9.40
C ILE A 138 -3.31 9.26 -8.49
N ARG A 139 -4.55 9.29 -9.00
CA ARG A 139 -5.72 8.80 -8.28
C ARG A 139 -5.56 7.35 -7.81
N ALA A 140 -5.06 6.46 -8.67
CA ALA A 140 -4.86 5.06 -8.30
C ALA A 140 -3.80 4.86 -7.20
N ASN A 141 -2.78 5.74 -7.13
CA ASN A 141 -1.80 5.74 -6.05
C ASN A 141 -2.47 6.16 -4.74
N ARG A 142 -3.15 7.31 -4.75
CA ARG A 142 -3.84 7.89 -3.58
C ARG A 142 -4.95 6.97 -3.03
N GLU A 143 -5.73 6.35 -3.89
CA GLU A 143 -6.71 5.33 -3.50
C GLU A 143 -6.08 4.07 -2.89
N LEU A 144 -4.83 3.71 -3.23
CA LEU A 144 -4.12 2.60 -2.57
C LEU A 144 -3.67 3.00 -1.16
N GLU A 145 -3.24 4.23 -0.97
CA GLU A 145 -2.87 4.78 0.35
C GLU A 145 -4.08 4.80 1.28
N LEU A 146 -5.20 5.38 0.83
CA LEU A 146 -6.48 5.36 1.56
C LEU A 146 -6.94 3.94 1.87
N ARG A 147 -6.85 3.01 0.90
CA ARG A 147 -7.22 1.61 1.11
C ARG A 147 -6.44 0.98 2.26
N VAL A 148 -5.14 1.25 2.34
CA VAL A 148 -4.26 0.71 3.40
C VAL A 148 -4.54 1.39 4.74
N LEU A 149 -4.72 2.72 4.74
CA LEU A 149 -5.06 3.47 5.95
C LEU A 149 -6.39 3.00 6.57
N ASN A 150 -7.40 2.75 5.72
CA ASN A 150 -8.70 2.22 6.15
C ASN A 150 -8.61 0.80 6.71
N GLU A 151 -7.67 -0.02 6.25
CA GLU A 151 -7.41 -1.31 6.91
C GLU A 151 -6.69 -1.13 8.24
N LEU A 152 -5.75 -0.19 8.32
CA LEU A 152 -5.03 0.07 9.56
C LEU A 152 -5.95 0.59 10.66
N SER A 153 -7.00 1.36 10.33
CA SER A 153 -8.00 1.84 11.31
C SER A 153 -8.84 0.71 11.91
N LEU A 154 -9.00 -0.41 11.19
CA LEU A 154 -9.65 -1.63 11.70
C LEU A 154 -8.71 -2.50 12.54
N ILE A 155 -7.41 -2.18 12.58
CA ILE A 155 -6.38 -2.95 13.28
C ILE A 155 -5.86 -2.21 14.51
N TYR A 156 -5.66 -0.90 14.40
CA TYR A 156 -5.09 -0.04 15.43
C TYR A 156 -6.03 1.12 15.76
N PRO A 157 -6.12 1.55 17.04
CA PRO A 157 -6.81 2.78 17.42
C PRO A 157 -5.98 4.01 17.00
N ILE A 158 -6.01 4.32 15.71
CA ILE A 158 -5.31 5.48 15.14
C ILE A 158 -6.02 6.76 15.55
N THR A 159 -5.26 7.77 15.96
CA THR A 159 -5.76 9.09 16.34
C THR A 159 -5.28 10.18 15.39
N THR A 160 -4.08 10.03 14.84
CA THR A 160 -3.40 11.08 14.05
C THR A 160 -2.86 10.51 12.75
N VAL A 161 -3.02 11.23 11.65
CA VAL A 161 -2.42 10.91 10.36
C VAL A 161 -1.46 12.03 9.96
N THR A 162 -0.18 11.72 9.86
CA THR A 162 0.85 12.65 9.36
C THR A 162 1.12 12.37 7.89
N TYR A 163 1.09 13.40 7.05
CA TYR A 163 1.22 13.29 5.61
C TYR A 163 2.31 14.24 5.11
N GLU A 164 3.28 13.71 4.37
CA GLU A 164 4.33 14.56 3.79
C GLU A 164 3.80 15.36 2.58
N ILE A 165 4.05 16.66 2.60
CA ILE A 165 3.66 17.59 1.54
C ILE A 165 4.85 17.98 0.67
N VAL A 166 4.58 18.13 -0.62
CA VAL A 166 5.54 18.53 -1.63
C VAL A 166 5.19 19.92 -2.15
N ASN A 167 6.10 20.87 -1.94
CA ASN A 167 6.03 22.19 -2.55
C ASN A 167 6.72 22.14 -3.91
N ALA A 168 5.93 22.08 -5.00
CA ALA A 168 6.49 22.18 -6.34
C ALA A 168 6.83 23.65 -6.64
N ARG A 169 8.11 23.95 -6.90
CA ARG A 169 8.52 25.23 -7.48
C ARG A 169 8.28 25.14 -9.00
N GLY A 170 7.33 25.90 -9.50
CA GLY A 170 7.03 25.93 -10.92
C GLY A 170 6.37 27.25 -11.33
N ASP A 171 6.55 27.59 -12.59
CA ASP A 171 5.93 28.72 -13.27
C ASP A 171 4.41 28.52 -13.34
N LYS A 172 3.65 29.51 -13.83
CA LYS A 172 2.16 29.64 -13.84
C LYS A 172 1.30 28.41 -14.22
N GLY A 173 1.88 27.26 -14.56
CA GLY A 173 1.20 25.99 -14.84
C GLY A 173 0.84 25.15 -13.59
N PHE A 174 -0.17 24.31 -13.76
CA PHE A 174 -0.67 23.39 -12.75
C PHE A 174 0.24 22.17 -12.57
N SER A 175 0.68 21.89 -11.33
CA SER A 175 1.41 20.64 -11.01
C SER A 175 0.44 19.49 -10.70
N PRO A 176 0.45 18.38 -11.49
CA PRO A 176 -0.37 17.22 -11.20
C PRO A 176 -0.12 16.60 -9.82
N VAL A 177 1.09 16.76 -9.29
CA VAL A 177 1.47 16.27 -7.96
C VAL A 177 0.76 17.07 -6.87
N MET A 178 0.76 18.40 -6.97
CA MET A 178 0.05 19.27 -6.02
C MET A 178 -1.45 19.01 -6.01
N VAL A 179 -2.05 18.76 -7.17
CA VAL A 179 -3.50 18.45 -7.19
C VAL A 179 -3.82 17.06 -6.69
N GLY A 180 -2.95 16.10 -6.96
CA GLY A 180 -3.04 14.81 -6.29
C GLY A 180 -2.93 14.90 -4.77
N GLN A 181 -2.07 15.79 -4.27
CA GLN A 181 -1.88 16.05 -2.86
C GLN A 181 -3.09 16.74 -2.24
N ASN A 182 -3.59 17.82 -2.82
CA ASN A 182 -4.77 18.53 -2.31
C ASN A 182 -6.00 17.60 -2.27
N TRP A 183 -6.20 16.81 -3.33
CA TRP A 183 -7.26 15.80 -3.35
C TRP A 183 -7.10 14.75 -2.24
N GLN A 184 -5.87 14.32 -1.95
CA GLN A 184 -5.60 13.36 -0.89
C GLN A 184 -5.84 13.98 0.49
N LEU A 185 -5.37 15.20 0.74
CA LEU A 185 -5.56 15.90 2.01
C LEU A 185 -7.04 16.17 2.29
N GLU A 186 -7.82 16.52 1.27
CA GLU A 186 -9.27 16.67 1.38
C GLU A 186 -9.93 15.36 1.83
N ASN A 187 -9.61 14.23 1.18
CA ASN A 187 -10.14 12.92 1.61
C ASN A 187 -9.71 12.56 3.03
N LEU A 188 -8.44 12.81 3.39
CA LEU A 188 -7.95 12.52 4.74
C LEU A 188 -8.67 13.35 5.80
N ARG A 189 -8.88 14.65 5.56
CA ARG A 189 -9.60 15.55 6.48
C ARG A 189 -11.09 15.24 6.60
N ASN A 190 -11.68 14.62 5.58
CA ASN A 190 -13.07 14.15 5.66
C ASN A 190 -13.20 12.89 6.52
N ASP A 191 -12.18 12.02 6.51
CA ASP A 191 -12.19 10.72 7.20
C ASP A 191 -11.55 10.77 8.61
N TRP A 192 -10.72 11.78 8.90
CA TRP A 192 -9.89 11.87 10.12
C TRP A 192 -9.86 13.28 10.70
N ASP A 193 -9.97 13.37 12.03
CA ASP A 193 -9.97 14.64 12.76
C ASP A 193 -8.58 15.31 12.85
N ASP A 194 -7.51 14.55 13.17
CA ASP A 194 -6.13 15.06 13.32
C ASP A 194 -5.27 14.64 12.12
N VAL A 195 -5.26 15.48 11.08
CA VAL A 195 -4.39 15.35 9.91
C VAL A 195 -3.30 16.42 9.96
N ARG A 196 -2.04 16.00 10.07
CA ARG A 196 -0.88 16.90 10.13
C ARG A 196 -0.09 16.86 8.85
N GLU A 197 0.28 18.04 8.36
CA GLU A 197 1.13 18.20 7.19
C GLU A 197 2.58 18.40 7.65
N VAL A 198 3.51 17.72 6.99
CA VAL A 198 4.94 17.80 7.30
C VAL A 198 5.71 18.01 6.00
N GLU A 199 6.65 18.93 5.99
CA GLU A 199 7.49 19.17 4.82
C GLU A 199 8.69 18.21 4.78
N GLY A 200 9.18 17.86 3.59
CA GLY A 200 10.25 16.87 3.45
C GLY A 200 11.56 17.21 4.19
N TRP A 201 11.87 18.49 4.40
CA TRP A 201 13.04 18.89 5.22
C TRP A 201 12.81 18.62 6.72
N GLN A 202 11.57 18.76 7.21
CA GLN A 202 11.21 18.40 8.58
C GLN A 202 11.34 16.90 8.79
N THR A 203 10.88 16.09 7.83
CA THR A 203 11.06 14.63 7.84
C THR A 203 12.55 14.26 7.94
N ALA A 204 13.41 14.96 7.18
CA ALA A 204 14.85 14.73 7.23
C ALA A 204 15.46 15.06 8.60
N ASN A 205 15.04 16.16 9.23
CA ASN A 205 15.50 16.56 10.57
C ASN A 205 15.05 15.57 11.65
N ILE A 206 13.77 15.14 11.61
CA ILE A 206 13.24 14.13 12.53
C ILE A 206 14.02 12.82 12.38
N ARG A 207 14.30 12.41 11.15
CA ARG A 207 15.06 11.20 10.86
C ARG A 207 16.48 11.25 11.45
N GLN A 208 17.14 12.41 11.38
CA GLN A 208 18.45 12.62 12.00
C GLN A 208 18.37 12.55 13.52
N GLN A 209 17.38 13.23 14.13
CA GLN A 209 17.16 13.20 15.58
C GLN A 209 16.94 11.78 16.11
N LEU A 210 16.18 10.97 15.36
CA LEU A 210 15.87 9.59 15.74
C LEU A 210 16.98 8.59 15.37
N GLY A 211 18.08 9.03 14.75
CA GLY A 211 19.19 8.16 14.34
C GLY A 211 18.79 7.11 13.29
N LEU A 212 17.81 7.41 12.44
CA LEU A 212 17.27 6.48 11.47
C LEU A 212 18.07 6.52 10.16
N HIS A 213 18.59 5.37 9.75
CA HIS A 213 19.38 5.26 8.52
C HIS A 213 18.47 5.20 7.28
N LYS A 214 18.69 6.10 6.32
CA LYS A 214 18.00 6.10 5.01
C LYS A 214 18.96 5.68 3.91
N GLN A 215 18.56 4.69 3.13
CA GLN A 215 19.31 4.26 1.97
C GLN A 215 19.06 5.20 0.79
N LYS A 216 20.13 5.85 0.30
CA LYS A 216 20.04 6.87 -0.77
C LYS A 216 20.27 6.31 -2.19
N HIS A 217 21.09 5.27 -2.35
CA HIS A 217 21.60 4.84 -3.66
C HIS A 217 20.66 3.89 -4.42
N PHE A 218 19.95 2.98 -3.74
CA PHE A 218 19.03 2.03 -4.39
C PHE A 218 17.60 2.21 -3.90
N LYS A 219 16.92 3.23 -4.43
CA LYS A 219 15.53 3.56 -4.06
C LYS A 219 14.51 2.47 -4.44
N GLY A 220 14.88 1.57 -5.37
CA GLY A 220 14.03 0.45 -5.78
C GLY A 220 14.04 -0.72 -4.80
N ASP A 221 14.95 -0.74 -3.82
CA ASP A 221 15.06 -1.84 -2.88
C ASP A 221 13.83 -1.88 -1.97
N THR A 222 13.22 -3.06 -1.89
CA THR A 222 12.06 -3.30 -1.06
C THR A 222 12.48 -3.60 0.37
N ILE A 223 13.25 -2.70 0.97
CA ILE A 223 13.71 -2.79 2.35
C ILE A 223 13.08 -1.65 3.19
N PRO A 224 13.04 -1.79 4.52
CA PRO A 224 12.49 -0.75 5.40
C PRO A 224 13.20 0.62 5.27
N ALA A 225 14.52 0.61 5.01
CA ALA A 225 15.36 1.81 5.01
C ALA A 225 15.23 2.70 3.75
N THR A 226 14.44 2.32 2.73
CA THR A 226 14.24 3.15 1.54
C THR A 226 13.10 4.15 1.72
N HIS A 227 11.86 3.65 1.86
CA HIS A 227 10.66 4.47 1.95
C HIS A 227 9.92 4.36 3.30
N ALA A 228 9.89 3.18 3.91
CA ALA A 228 9.14 2.98 5.17
C ALA A 228 9.75 3.75 6.36
N VAL A 229 11.06 4.04 6.31
CA VAL A 229 11.75 4.84 7.33
C VAL A 229 11.22 6.26 7.41
N ASP A 230 10.89 6.89 6.28
CA ASP A 230 10.32 8.24 6.24
C ASP A 230 8.89 8.22 6.80
N GLY A 231 8.11 7.18 6.46
CA GLY A 231 6.80 6.94 7.09
C GLY A 231 6.86 6.84 8.61
N VAL A 232 7.92 6.24 9.19
CA VAL A 232 8.11 6.22 10.66
C VAL A 232 8.52 7.59 11.20
N ALA A 233 9.44 8.29 10.54
CA ALA A 233 9.84 9.63 10.95
C ALA A 233 8.62 10.57 10.97
N LEU A 234 7.78 10.52 9.94
CA LEU A 234 6.50 11.23 9.89
C LEU A 234 5.56 10.82 11.01
N ALA A 235 5.38 9.52 11.28
CA ALA A 235 4.52 9.08 12.38
C ALA A 235 5.06 9.56 13.75
N CYS A 236 6.37 9.65 13.91
CA CYS A 236 7.01 10.17 15.12
C CYS A 236 6.79 11.67 15.32
N SER A 237 6.60 12.45 14.24
CA SER A 237 6.31 13.90 14.33
C SER A 237 5.03 14.21 15.10
N ALA A 238 4.13 13.23 15.24
CA ALA A 238 2.95 13.38 16.06
C ALA A 238 3.27 13.51 17.57
N PHE A 239 4.41 12.94 18.00
CA PHE A 239 4.84 12.85 19.41
C PHE A 239 6.01 13.77 19.75
N ILE A 240 6.81 14.16 18.75
CA ILE A 240 7.95 15.06 18.93
C ILE A 240 7.87 16.26 17.99
N HIS A 241 8.30 17.42 18.46
CA HIS A 241 8.43 18.62 17.65
C HIS A 241 9.66 19.43 18.07
N TYR A 242 10.26 20.15 17.13
CA TYR A 242 11.37 21.07 17.41
C TYR A 242 10.81 22.44 17.78
N GLY A 243 11.28 23.03 18.88
CA GLY A 243 10.79 24.31 19.35
C GLY A 243 11.60 24.86 20.52
N ILE A 244 11.15 25.98 21.08
CA ILE A 244 11.83 26.70 22.17
C ILE A 244 11.79 25.87 23.45
N THR A 245 12.93 25.38 23.93
CA THR A 245 13.07 24.58 25.17
C THR A 245 13.30 25.44 26.41
N SER A 246 14.00 26.56 26.26
CA SER A 246 14.16 27.59 27.29
C SER A 246 14.23 28.97 26.65
N THR A 247 14.28 30.04 27.44
CA THR A 247 14.32 31.43 26.97
C THR A 247 15.39 31.72 25.90
N GLN A 248 16.47 30.95 25.85
CA GLN A 248 17.57 31.12 24.89
C GLN A 248 17.93 29.82 24.13
N SER A 249 17.14 28.75 24.25
CA SER A 249 17.46 27.47 23.60
C SER A 249 16.28 26.91 22.81
N MET A 250 16.60 26.29 21.68
CA MET A 250 15.67 25.46 20.92
C MET A 250 16.14 24.01 20.93
N GLY A 251 15.18 23.10 21.06
CA GLY A 251 15.45 21.69 21.13
C GLY A 251 14.21 20.86 20.79
N TRP A 252 14.39 19.55 20.80
CA TRP A 252 13.30 18.61 20.59
C TRP A 252 12.48 18.46 21.88
N LYS A 253 11.17 18.64 21.75
CA LYS A 253 10.19 18.39 22.81
C LYS A 253 9.40 17.13 22.53
N GLY A 254 8.97 16.47 23.61
CA GLY A 254 8.29 15.19 23.57
C GLY A 254 9.25 14.00 23.67
N ASP A 255 8.68 12.81 23.82
CA ASP A 255 9.44 11.57 23.91
C ASP A 255 8.84 10.54 22.95
N VAL A 256 9.72 9.93 22.14
CA VAL A 256 9.34 8.86 21.23
C VAL A 256 10.43 7.80 21.13
N THR A 257 10.02 6.54 21.22
CA THR A 257 10.93 5.39 21.07
C THR A 257 10.62 4.61 19.79
N VAL A 258 11.60 4.53 18.89
CA VAL A 258 11.53 3.67 17.70
C VAL A 258 12.01 2.27 18.07
N THR A 259 11.25 1.24 17.71
CA THR A 259 11.63 -0.16 18.01
C THR A 259 11.50 -1.05 16.78
N PRO A 260 12.16 -2.23 16.74
CA PRO A 260 11.97 -3.14 15.63
C PRO A 260 10.51 -3.60 15.47
N ALA A 261 9.99 -3.50 14.25
CA ALA A 261 8.59 -3.78 13.93
C ALA A 261 8.47 -4.67 12.67
N PRO A 262 7.29 -5.26 12.38
CA PRO A 262 7.07 -5.99 11.14
C PRO A 262 7.07 -5.04 9.95
N PHE A 263 7.70 -5.47 8.87
CA PHE A 263 7.74 -4.75 7.60
C PHE A 263 6.95 -5.52 6.54
N THR A 264 6.15 -4.81 5.74
CA THR A 264 5.28 -5.43 4.75
C THR A 264 5.39 -4.73 3.41
N ILE A 265 5.55 -5.48 2.32
CA ILE A 265 5.45 -4.94 0.97
C ILE A 265 4.04 -5.18 0.47
N ILE A 266 3.38 -4.12 -0.02
CA ILE A 266 2.00 -4.18 -0.49
C ILE A 266 1.92 -3.67 -1.91
N ARG A 267 1.17 -4.33 -2.76
CA ARG A 267 0.88 -3.85 -4.11
C ARG A 267 -0.49 -4.30 -4.58
N ARG A 268 -1.04 -3.63 -5.60
CA ARG A 268 -2.24 -4.14 -6.28
C ARG A 268 -1.86 -5.29 -7.21
N PRO A 269 -2.66 -6.36 -7.29
CA PRO A 269 -2.45 -7.41 -8.27
C PRO A 269 -2.58 -6.82 -9.68
N PRO A 270 -1.60 -7.02 -10.58
CA PRO A 270 -1.64 -6.50 -11.95
C PRO A 270 -2.60 -7.33 -12.81
N ILE A 271 -3.88 -7.26 -12.49
CA ILE A 271 -4.93 -7.99 -13.20
C ILE A 271 -5.16 -7.34 -14.56
N SER A 272 -4.94 -8.10 -15.63
CA SER A 272 -5.35 -7.72 -16.97
C SER A 272 -6.87 -7.64 -17.04
N ARG A 273 -7.40 -6.45 -17.31
CA ARG A 273 -8.82 -6.23 -17.60
C ARG A 273 -9.09 -6.46 -19.09
N ARG A 274 -10.36 -6.70 -19.43
CA ARG A 274 -10.82 -6.77 -20.82
C ARG A 274 -10.32 -5.55 -21.59
N GLN A 275 -9.49 -5.79 -22.59
CA GLN A 275 -9.14 -4.76 -23.55
C GLN A 275 -10.34 -4.53 -24.46
N LEU A 276 -10.54 -3.27 -24.87
CA LEU A 276 -11.68 -2.87 -25.71
C LEU A 276 -11.73 -3.70 -27.01
N HIS A 277 -10.59 -4.24 -27.45
CA HIS A 277 -10.43 -5.10 -28.62
C HIS A 277 -9.26 -6.05 -28.41
N LEU A 278 -9.49 -7.36 -28.34
CA LEU A 278 -8.50 -8.40 -28.65
C LEU A 278 -8.30 -8.46 -30.18
N MET A 279 -8.02 -7.26 -30.71
CA MET A 279 -7.69 -6.70 -32.01
C MET A 279 -8.53 -7.04 -33.27
N LEU A 280 -9.00 -8.27 -33.48
CA LEU A 280 -9.94 -8.63 -34.56
C LEU A 280 -10.82 -9.79 -34.08
N PRO A 281 -12.11 -9.87 -34.44
CA PRO A 281 -12.85 -11.11 -34.24
C PRO A 281 -12.12 -12.26 -34.93
N ALA A 282 -12.15 -13.45 -34.32
CA ALA A 282 -11.76 -14.65 -35.06
C ALA A 282 -12.74 -14.88 -36.23
N LYS A 283 -12.38 -15.75 -37.18
CA LYS A 283 -13.29 -16.19 -38.24
C LYS A 283 -14.64 -16.59 -37.62
N GLY A 284 -15.74 -16.04 -38.10
CA GLY A 284 -17.09 -16.23 -37.53
C GLY A 284 -17.50 -15.25 -36.42
N GLY A 285 -16.78 -14.14 -36.19
CA GLY A 285 -17.22 -13.08 -35.25
C GLY A 285 -16.96 -13.39 -33.77
N VAL A 286 -16.46 -14.58 -33.44
CA VAL A 286 -16.25 -15.05 -32.07
C VAL A 286 -15.10 -14.29 -31.41
N ARG A 287 -15.33 -13.86 -30.16
CA ARG A 287 -14.37 -13.08 -29.36
C ARG A 287 -13.75 -13.95 -28.28
N ARG A 288 -12.43 -13.90 -28.14
CA ARG A 288 -11.72 -14.63 -27.06
C ARG A 288 -12.15 -14.11 -25.69
N LYS A 289 -12.48 -15.04 -24.79
CA LYS A 289 -12.76 -14.77 -23.37
C LYS A 289 -11.45 -14.46 -22.64
N TYR A 290 -11.04 -13.18 -22.66
CA TYR A 290 -9.84 -12.68 -21.97
C TYR A 290 -10.21 -11.58 -20.96
N GLY A 291 -9.33 -11.34 -19.98
CA GLY A 291 -9.45 -10.19 -19.07
C GLY A 291 -10.59 -10.27 -18.05
N GLY A 292 -11.23 -11.43 -17.88
CA GLY A 292 -12.13 -11.70 -16.77
C GLY A 292 -11.38 -11.71 -15.42
N THR A 293 -12.07 -11.32 -14.35
CA THR A 293 -11.58 -11.34 -12.97
C THR A 293 -11.74 -12.71 -12.31
N ILE A 294 -12.67 -13.53 -12.80
CA ILE A 294 -12.91 -14.89 -12.33
C ILE A 294 -12.44 -15.86 -13.42
N THR A 295 -11.69 -16.87 -13.01
CA THR A 295 -11.22 -17.96 -13.87
C THR A 295 -12.36 -18.93 -14.18
N ARG A 296 -12.22 -19.75 -15.23
CA ARG A 296 -13.19 -20.82 -15.55
C ARG A 296 -13.37 -21.84 -14.42
N HIS A 297 -12.40 -21.91 -13.51
CA HIS A 297 -12.32 -22.90 -12.44
C HIS A 297 -12.87 -22.41 -11.09
N GLY A 298 -13.47 -21.22 -11.04
CA GLY A 298 -14.10 -20.67 -9.83
C GLY A 298 -13.17 -19.87 -8.90
N PHE A 299 -11.90 -19.71 -9.27
CA PHE A 299 -10.95 -18.86 -8.56
C PHE A 299 -10.95 -17.44 -9.12
N ARG A 300 -10.81 -16.43 -8.25
CA ARG A 300 -10.65 -15.04 -8.67
C ARG A 300 -9.17 -14.74 -8.87
N LYS A 301 -8.84 -13.89 -9.85
CA LYS A 301 -7.48 -13.39 -10.02
C LYS A 301 -7.10 -12.57 -8.79
N GLY A 302 -5.97 -12.91 -8.19
CA GLY A 302 -5.53 -12.41 -6.89
C GLY A 302 -6.03 -13.21 -5.68
N ASP A 303 -6.75 -14.32 -5.87
CA ASP A 303 -6.97 -15.28 -4.77
C ASP A 303 -5.60 -15.86 -4.37
N LEU A 304 -5.32 -15.91 -3.06
CA LEU A 304 -4.16 -16.61 -2.52
C LEU A 304 -4.51 -18.11 -2.45
N VAL A 305 -3.69 -18.93 -3.08
CA VAL A 305 -3.92 -20.36 -3.23
C VAL A 305 -2.67 -21.16 -2.88
N GLN A 306 -2.89 -22.35 -2.36
CA GLN A 306 -1.88 -23.39 -2.23
C GLN A 306 -2.05 -24.37 -3.39
N ALA A 307 -1.01 -24.54 -4.20
CA ALA A 307 -1.02 -25.42 -5.36
C ALA A 307 0.04 -26.51 -5.22
N THR A 308 -0.30 -27.74 -5.63
CA THR A 308 0.59 -28.90 -5.50
C THR A 308 0.97 -29.46 -6.87
N GLN A 309 2.24 -29.80 -7.05
CA GLN A 309 2.74 -30.48 -8.24
C GLN A 309 3.81 -31.49 -7.84
N GLY A 310 3.50 -32.78 -8.03
CA GLY A 310 4.30 -33.87 -7.47
C GLY A 310 4.39 -33.73 -5.95
N LYS A 311 5.61 -33.75 -5.41
CA LYS A 311 5.89 -33.58 -3.98
C LYS A 311 6.03 -32.10 -3.55
N LYS A 312 5.97 -31.14 -4.49
CA LYS A 312 6.18 -29.72 -4.21
C LYS A 312 4.86 -28.99 -3.99
N THR A 313 4.87 -28.10 -3.00
CA THR A 313 3.75 -27.21 -2.68
C THR A 313 4.18 -25.77 -2.91
N TYR A 314 3.35 -25.02 -3.63
CA TYR A 314 3.53 -23.62 -3.97
C TYR A 314 2.45 -22.80 -3.29
N LEU A 315 2.85 -21.69 -2.65
CA LEU A 315 1.94 -20.67 -2.16
C LEU A 315 2.05 -19.46 -3.09
N GLY A 316 0.94 -19.02 -3.66
CA GLY A 316 0.95 -17.89 -4.60
C GLY A 316 -0.43 -17.37 -4.92
N TRP A 317 -0.50 -16.43 -5.85
CA TRP A 317 -1.73 -15.77 -6.25
C TRP A 317 -2.19 -16.25 -7.62
N VAL A 318 -3.49 -16.45 -7.78
CA VAL A 318 -4.08 -16.79 -9.08
C VAL A 318 -3.89 -15.63 -10.04
N SER A 319 -3.15 -15.84 -11.12
CA SER A 319 -2.88 -14.82 -12.14
C SER A 319 -3.76 -14.98 -13.38
N GLY A 320 -4.27 -16.19 -13.62
CA GLY A 320 -5.18 -16.49 -14.72
C GLY A 320 -5.48 -17.97 -14.84
N ASP A 321 -5.96 -18.38 -16.02
CA ASP A 321 -6.37 -19.74 -16.30
C ASP A 321 -6.24 -20.06 -17.78
N THR A 322 -5.98 -21.33 -18.06
CA THR A 322 -6.25 -21.97 -19.34
C THR A 322 -7.56 -22.73 -19.24
N GLU A 323 -7.97 -23.38 -20.33
CA GLU A 323 -9.15 -24.23 -20.35
C GLU A 323 -9.11 -25.31 -19.24
N LYS A 324 -7.94 -25.91 -18.99
CA LYS A 324 -7.79 -27.06 -18.07
C LYS A 324 -7.10 -26.73 -16.75
N GLN A 325 -6.38 -25.61 -16.66
CA GLN A 325 -5.49 -25.33 -15.54
C GLN A 325 -5.61 -23.89 -15.02
N VAL A 326 -5.29 -23.71 -13.75
CA VAL A 326 -5.17 -22.42 -13.08
C VAL A 326 -3.70 -22.01 -13.05
N SER A 327 -3.40 -20.79 -13.47
CA SER A 327 -2.05 -20.22 -13.40
C SER A 327 -1.85 -19.55 -12.05
N VAL A 328 -0.79 -19.95 -11.34
CA VAL A 328 -0.42 -19.38 -10.04
C VAL A 328 0.91 -18.65 -10.21
N SER A 329 0.97 -17.42 -9.70
CA SER A 329 2.13 -16.55 -9.74
C SER A 329 2.62 -16.22 -8.34
N ASP A 330 3.89 -15.85 -8.27
CA ASP A 330 4.52 -15.34 -7.08
C ASP A 330 4.08 -13.90 -6.80
N GLN A 331 4.67 -13.36 -5.75
CA GLN A 331 4.41 -12.01 -5.30
C GLN A 331 4.88 -10.91 -6.22
N SER A 332 5.76 -11.19 -7.19
CA SER A 332 6.21 -10.28 -8.25
C SER A 332 5.35 -10.44 -9.52
N TRP A 333 4.37 -11.34 -9.50
CA TRP A 333 3.50 -11.75 -10.60
C TRP A 333 4.18 -12.65 -11.63
N LYS A 334 5.38 -13.14 -11.34
CA LYS A 334 6.07 -14.15 -12.15
C LYS A 334 5.35 -15.48 -11.95
N ARG A 335 4.99 -16.15 -13.04
CA ARG A 335 4.24 -17.41 -12.98
C ARG A 335 5.10 -18.50 -12.34
N LEU A 336 4.61 -19.09 -11.25
CA LEU A 336 5.23 -20.25 -10.59
C LEU A 336 4.93 -21.53 -11.36
N GLY A 337 3.70 -21.65 -11.87
CA GLY A 337 3.27 -22.82 -12.63
C GLY A 337 1.81 -22.76 -13.05
N GLN A 338 1.38 -23.82 -13.73
CA GLN A 338 -0.01 -24.06 -14.08
C GLN A 338 -0.44 -25.40 -13.50
N PHE A 339 -1.57 -25.39 -12.81
CA PHE A 339 -2.01 -26.50 -11.96
C PHE A 339 -3.42 -26.90 -12.33
N SER A 340 -3.72 -28.20 -12.33
CA SER A 340 -5.10 -28.66 -12.45
C SER A 340 -5.93 -28.15 -11.27
N LYS A 341 -7.20 -27.81 -11.50
CA LYS A 341 -8.13 -27.28 -10.49
C LYS A 341 -8.09 -28.07 -9.18
N ASN A 342 -8.08 -29.40 -9.25
CA ASN A 342 -8.14 -30.28 -8.07
C ASN A 342 -6.87 -30.23 -7.21
N LYS A 343 -5.75 -29.75 -7.78
CA LYS A 343 -4.47 -29.58 -7.09
C LYS A 343 -4.28 -28.17 -6.52
N VAL A 344 -5.29 -27.31 -6.64
CA VAL A 344 -5.28 -25.93 -6.14
C VAL A 344 -6.33 -25.80 -5.04
N ARG A 345 -5.88 -25.42 -3.85
CA ARG A 345 -6.75 -25.12 -2.70
C ARG A 345 -6.75 -23.62 -2.44
N LEU A 346 -7.94 -23.07 -2.22
CA LEU A 346 -8.10 -21.67 -1.84
C LEU A 346 -7.60 -21.48 -0.41
N GLY A 347 -6.68 -20.54 -0.21
CA GLY A 347 -6.27 -20.07 1.11
C GLY A 347 -7.04 -18.81 1.52
N LYS A 348 -6.98 -17.76 0.70
CA LYS A 348 -7.66 -16.48 0.96
C LYS A 348 -8.23 -15.90 -0.33
N ARG A 349 -9.45 -15.36 -0.26
CA ARG A 349 -10.05 -14.64 -1.39
C ARG A 349 -9.31 -13.33 -1.69
N CYS A 350 -9.36 -12.92 -2.95
CA CYS A 350 -8.76 -11.69 -3.43
C CYS A 350 -9.37 -10.47 -2.72
N THR A 351 -8.51 -9.73 -2.04
CA THR A 351 -8.83 -8.46 -1.36
C THR A 351 -8.46 -7.24 -2.21
N GLY A 352 -7.94 -7.47 -3.41
CA GLY A 352 -7.35 -6.42 -4.24
C GLY A 352 -5.93 -6.00 -3.82
N LEU A 353 -5.35 -6.68 -2.83
CA LEU A 353 -3.97 -6.47 -2.37
C LEU A 353 -3.16 -7.76 -2.45
N ILE A 354 -1.90 -7.64 -2.85
CA ILE A 354 -0.85 -8.64 -2.63
C ILE A 354 -0.03 -8.11 -1.48
N VAL A 355 0.09 -8.90 -0.43
CA VAL A 355 0.70 -8.50 0.83
C VAL A 355 1.80 -9.48 1.19
N LEU A 356 2.99 -8.95 1.44
CA LEU A 356 4.20 -9.70 1.70
C LEU A 356 4.83 -9.26 3.02
N PRO A 357 4.43 -9.88 4.12
CA PRO A 357 5.07 -9.62 5.40
C PRO A 357 6.49 -10.19 5.40
N SER A 358 7.44 -9.42 5.91
CA SER A 358 8.76 -9.89 6.27
C SER A 358 8.66 -10.89 7.42
N ARG A 359 9.42 -11.97 7.34
CA ARG A 359 9.50 -12.97 8.42
C ARG A 359 10.24 -12.47 9.65
N LYS A 360 11.15 -11.51 9.47
CA LYS A 360 11.95 -10.91 10.55
C LYS A 360 11.43 -9.50 10.87
N LEU A 361 11.57 -9.11 12.13
CA LEU A 361 11.38 -7.71 12.52
C LEU A 361 12.47 -6.86 11.87
N SER A 362 12.09 -5.72 11.33
CA SER A 362 13.02 -4.76 10.77
C SER A 362 13.52 -3.82 11.84
N SER A 363 14.84 -3.72 11.99
CA SER A 363 15.48 -2.62 12.72
C SER A 363 15.71 -1.46 11.74
N LEU A 364 15.29 -0.26 12.13
CA LEU A 364 15.54 0.98 11.38
C LEU A 364 16.74 1.78 11.91
N MET A 365 17.23 1.43 13.11
CA MET A 365 18.42 2.04 13.67
C MET A 365 19.66 1.45 13.03
N ALA A 366 20.64 2.30 12.73
CA ALA A 366 21.97 1.85 12.33
C ALA A 366 22.51 0.89 13.41
N MET A 367 23.09 -0.23 13.00
CA MET A 367 23.90 -1.02 13.93
C MET A 367 25.00 -0.10 14.43
N ARG A 368 24.97 0.26 15.72
CA ARG A 368 26.15 0.82 16.37
C ARG A 368 27.21 -0.26 16.24
N PHE A 369 28.15 -0.11 15.32
CA PHE A 369 29.38 -0.88 15.38
C PHE A 369 29.97 -0.59 16.76
N ALA A 370 29.96 -1.59 17.63
CA ALA A 370 30.71 -1.52 18.87
C ALA A 370 32.13 -1.13 18.47
N HIS A 371 32.56 0.07 18.84
CA HIS A 371 33.98 0.40 18.82
C HIS A 371 34.62 -0.62 19.75
N ALA A 372 35.29 -1.60 19.17
CA ALA A 372 36.24 -2.42 19.89
C ALA A 372 37.24 -1.43 20.49
N THR A 373 37.16 -1.24 21.80
CA THR A 373 38.18 -0.60 22.60
C THR A 373 39.46 -1.38 22.33
N ARG A 374 40.33 -0.84 21.46
CA ARG A 374 41.74 -1.19 21.47
C ARG A 374 42.28 -0.66 22.79
N THR A 375 42.33 -1.53 23.78
CA THR A 375 43.25 -1.40 24.90
C THR A 375 44.64 -1.51 24.28
N ASN A 376 45.36 -0.39 24.23
CA ASN A 376 46.80 -0.41 24.09
C ASN A 376 47.34 -0.75 25.49
N ASP A 377 47.84 -1.97 25.63
CA ASP A 377 48.94 -2.29 26.53
C ASP A 377 50.15 -2.65 25.66
#